data_AF-A0A9P1CL44-F1
#
_entry.id   AF-A0A9P1CL44-F1
#
_cell.length_a   1.000
_cell.length_b   1.000
_cell.length_c   1.000
_cell.angle_alpha   90.00
_cell.angle_beta   90.00
_cell.angle_gamma   90.00
#
_symmetry.space_group_name_H-M   'P 1'
#
loop_
_entity.id
_entity.type
_entity.pdbx_description
1 polymer ?
#
loop_
_entity_poly.entity_id
_entity_poly.type
_entity_poly.pdbx_seq_one_letter_code
_entity_poly.pdbx_strand_id
1 'polypeptide(L)'
;MQPKFHSVSDGPASPAAARVIGKSEYLDWEQEVIDAFYSPSQRLTDLMPVNGKPAVLVKRKIILYVLESGGKTAEMVAKSSTLDSSDLPSRRLTMFHRGSQSLDSVSHGLKGAAFLHPACDLGGLTNYKQMLGKEAEHQGEVLEVHKTSQLADCAKLVFQQWAELAGKEFPESFEADLKAWLVSALMAFQTGIQLRFLVLPNEHRIVATAEDVRARTGKYFTRCFSGSADEFAEEYCGSELFCGISIKYITPNLNNHNLSNEYAVYAACEPSEPDDIR
;
A
#
# COMPACT_ATOMS: atom_id res chain seq x y z
N MET A 1 1.54 -22.86 69.45
CA MET A 1 2.09 -23.20 68.12
C MET A 1 1.04 -22.85 67.07
N GLN A 2 1.22 -21.75 66.35
CA GLN A 2 0.42 -21.40 65.17
C GLN A 2 1.33 -21.43 63.94
N PRO A 3 0.90 -22.00 62.80
CA PRO A 3 1.75 -22.12 61.63
C PRO A 3 1.81 -20.80 60.84
N LYS A 4 3.02 -20.43 60.41
CA LYS A 4 3.27 -19.35 59.45
C LYS A 4 2.87 -19.85 58.06
N PHE A 5 1.80 -19.30 57.48
CA PHE A 5 1.55 -19.43 56.04
C PHE A 5 2.47 -18.45 55.30
N HIS A 6 3.37 -18.99 54.46
CA HIS A 6 4.04 -18.22 53.42
C HIS A 6 3.10 -18.15 52.22
N SER A 7 2.55 -16.98 51.94
CA SER A 7 1.90 -16.73 50.65
C SER A 7 2.98 -16.43 49.61
N VAL A 8 3.36 -17.43 48.82
CA VAL A 8 4.06 -17.19 47.56
C VAL A 8 2.97 -16.83 46.56
N SER A 9 2.80 -15.54 46.29
CA SER A 9 1.97 -15.06 45.19
C SER A 9 2.84 -15.04 43.93
N ASP A 10 2.86 -16.13 43.18
CA ASP A 10 3.28 -16.11 41.79
C ASP A 10 2.16 -15.42 40.99
N GLY A 11 2.23 -14.09 40.93
CA GLY A 11 1.43 -13.34 39.97
C GLY A 11 1.86 -13.72 38.55
N PRO A 12 0.92 -13.80 37.58
CA PRO A 12 1.29 -14.07 36.20
C PRO A 12 2.28 -13.00 35.73
N ALA A 13 3.40 -13.46 35.17
CA ALA A 13 4.42 -12.59 34.59
C ALA A 13 3.73 -11.61 33.63
N SER A 14 3.96 -10.31 33.84
CA SER A 14 3.59 -9.28 32.88
C SER A 14 4.11 -9.71 31.50
N PRO A 15 3.29 -9.68 30.43
CA PRO A 15 3.77 -10.05 29.11
C PRO A 15 5.01 -9.22 28.80
N ALA A 16 6.10 -9.90 28.44
CA ALA A 16 7.33 -9.24 28.03
C ALA A 16 7.00 -8.21 26.95
N ALA A 17 7.50 -6.98 27.10
CA ALA A 17 7.29 -5.94 26.10
C ALA A 17 7.74 -6.46 24.72
N ALA A 18 6.92 -6.24 23.70
CA ALA A 18 7.25 -6.63 22.34
C ALA A 18 8.60 -6.03 21.94
N ARG A 19 9.48 -6.86 21.38
CA ARG A 19 10.82 -6.43 20.99
C ARG A 19 10.72 -5.47 19.81
N VAL A 20 11.25 -4.26 19.97
CA VAL A 20 11.34 -3.27 18.89
C VAL A 20 12.76 -3.28 18.31
N ILE A 21 12.87 -3.18 16.99
CA ILE A 21 14.14 -3.21 16.25
C ILE A 21 14.29 -2.01 15.32
N GLY A 22 15.56 -1.64 15.10
CA GLY A 22 15.93 -0.58 14.16
C GLY A 22 15.99 -1.06 12.70
N LYS A 23 16.16 -0.11 11.78
CA LYS A 23 16.15 -0.37 10.33
C LYS A 23 17.18 -1.40 9.85
N SER A 24 18.41 -1.37 10.39
CA SER A 24 19.47 -2.28 9.93
C SER A 24 19.10 -3.74 10.20
N GLU A 25 18.70 -4.04 11.44
CA GLU A 25 18.29 -5.39 11.82
C GLU A 25 17.05 -5.86 11.03
N TYR A 26 16.12 -4.94 10.76
CA TYR A 26 14.97 -5.26 9.92
C TYR A 26 15.37 -5.64 8.49
N LEU A 27 16.33 -4.92 7.89
CA LEU A 27 16.78 -5.21 6.53
C LEU A 27 17.52 -6.55 6.44
N ASP A 28 18.29 -6.92 7.47
CA ASP A 28 18.93 -8.22 7.54
C ASP A 28 17.88 -9.36 7.61
N TRP A 29 16.84 -9.18 8.45
CA TRP A 29 15.72 -10.12 8.50
C TRP A 29 14.88 -10.13 7.21
N GLU A 30 14.64 -8.98 6.58
CA GLU A 30 13.93 -8.89 5.30
C GLU A 30 14.65 -9.75 4.24
N GLN A 31 15.97 -9.68 4.18
CA GLN A 31 16.76 -10.51 3.26
C GLN A 31 16.63 -12.01 3.59
N GLU A 32 16.69 -12.39 4.89
CA GLU A 32 16.50 -13.77 5.33
C GLU A 32 15.12 -14.33 4.89
N VAL A 33 14.06 -13.53 5.00
CA VAL A 33 12.71 -13.91 4.53
C VAL A 33 12.67 -14.04 3.01
N ILE A 34 13.28 -13.12 2.26
CA ILE A 34 13.33 -13.20 0.80
C ILE A 34 14.05 -14.48 0.36
N ASP A 35 15.22 -14.77 0.93
CA ASP A 35 16.02 -15.95 0.58
C ASP A 35 15.30 -17.26 0.91
N ALA A 36 14.50 -17.29 1.99
CA ALA A 36 13.76 -18.48 2.41
C ALA A 36 12.51 -18.79 1.57
N PHE A 37 11.87 -17.78 0.97
CA PHE A 37 10.53 -17.93 0.39
C PHE A 37 10.41 -17.48 -1.07
N TYR A 38 11.21 -16.53 -1.52
CA TYR A 38 11.04 -15.98 -2.86
C TYR A 38 11.33 -17.03 -3.93
N SER A 39 10.49 -17.07 -4.94
CA SER A 39 10.70 -17.85 -6.16
C SER A 39 10.21 -17.03 -7.34
N PRO A 40 10.91 -17.04 -8.50
CA PRO A 40 10.43 -16.37 -9.69
C PRO A 40 9.31 -17.14 -10.42
N SER A 41 9.06 -18.40 -10.04
CA SER A 41 8.13 -19.28 -10.74
C SER A 41 6.68 -18.85 -10.51
N GLN A 42 5.97 -18.61 -11.61
CA GLN A 42 4.53 -18.35 -11.59
C GLN A 42 3.78 -19.68 -11.55
N ARG A 43 2.75 -19.76 -10.72
CA ARG A 43 1.84 -20.90 -10.64
C ARG A 43 0.50 -20.46 -10.07
N LEU A 44 -0.55 -21.17 -10.45
CA LEU A 44 -1.87 -20.99 -9.85
C LEU A 44 -1.85 -21.50 -8.39
N THR A 45 -2.31 -20.67 -7.47
CA THR A 45 -2.57 -21.02 -6.07
C THR A 45 -3.89 -20.39 -5.63
N ASP A 46 -4.35 -20.74 -4.43
CA ASP A 46 -5.41 -19.98 -3.76
C ASP A 46 -4.93 -18.54 -3.46
N LEU A 47 -5.90 -17.62 -3.36
CA LEU A 47 -5.63 -16.22 -3.00
C LEU A 47 -5.13 -16.09 -1.55
N MET A 48 -5.71 -16.89 -0.66
CA MET A 48 -5.41 -16.86 0.78
C MET A 48 -4.38 -17.96 1.09
N PRO A 49 -3.18 -17.61 1.56
CA PRO A 49 -2.21 -18.62 1.97
C PRO A 49 -2.67 -19.29 3.27
N VAL A 50 -2.22 -20.53 3.46
CA VAL A 50 -2.35 -21.27 4.72
C VAL A 50 -0.99 -21.81 5.11
N ASN A 51 -0.81 -22.15 6.38
CA ASN A 51 0.47 -22.66 6.90
C ASN A 51 0.99 -23.83 6.06
N GLY A 52 2.27 -23.77 5.71
CA GLY A 52 2.97 -24.71 4.83
C GLY A 52 2.63 -24.57 3.35
N LYS A 53 1.73 -23.67 2.97
CA LYS A 53 1.30 -23.43 1.58
C LYS A 53 1.22 -21.94 1.26
N PRO A 54 2.38 -21.29 0.99
CA PRO A 54 2.41 -19.91 0.51
C PRO A 54 1.67 -19.76 -0.83
N ALA A 55 0.99 -18.64 -0.99
CA ALA A 55 0.32 -18.26 -2.23
C ALA A 55 1.31 -17.61 -3.21
N VAL A 56 1.10 -17.81 -4.51
CA VAL A 56 1.87 -17.20 -5.60
C VAL A 56 0.94 -16.29 -6.38
N LEU A 57 1.10 -14.99 -6.17
CA LEU A 57 0.12 -13.98 -6.56
C LEU A 57 0.75 -12.89 -7.44
N VAL A 58 -0.12 -12.18 -8.14
CA VAL A 58 0.21 -10.91 -8.77
C VAL A 58 -0.44 -9.78 -7.97
N LYS A 59 0.38 -8.83 -7.52
CA LYS A 59 -0.11 -7.58 -6.93
C LYS A 59 -0.41 -6.59 -8.05
N ARG A 60 -1.64 -6.07 -8.04
CA ARG A 60 -2.15 -5.06 -8.95
C ARG A 60 -2.46 -3.80 -8.14
N LYS A 61 -1.74 -2.72 -8.42
CA LYS A 61 -1.91 -1.47 -7.69
C LYS A 61 -2.39 -0.37 -8.63
N ILE A 62 -3.50 0.25 -8.24
CA ILE A 62 -4.06 1.42 -8.91
C ILE A 62 -4.02 2.56 -7.91
N ILE A 63 -3.60 3.74 -8.37
CA ILE A 63 -3.65 4.97 -7.60
C ILE A 63 -4.54 5.98 -8.31
N LEU A 64 -5.34 6.72 -7.55
CA LEU A 64 -6.03 7.92 -7.99
C LEU A 64 -5.24 9.12 -7.48
N TYR A 65 -4.74 9.97 -8.37
CA TYR A 65 -3.98 11.15 -7.97
C TYR A 65 -4.66 12.43 -8.43
N VAL A 66 -4.41 13.50 -7.68
CA VAL A 66 -4.99 14.82 -7.92
C VAL A 66 -3.93 15.76 -8.48
N LEU A 67 -4.32 16.47 -9.53
CA LEU A 67 -3.57 17.60 -10.07
C LEU A 67 -4.31 18.89 -9.75
N GLU A 68 -3.61 19.84 -9.18
CA GLU A 68 -4.18 21.15 -8.87
C GLU A 68 -4.31 22.05 -10.09
N SER A 69 -5.12 23.10 -9.97
CA SER A 69 -5.23 24.17 -10.97
C SER A 69 -5.49 23.66 -12.40
N GLY A 70 -6.19 22.53 -12.53
CA GLY A 70 -6.46 21.89 -13.81
C GLY A 70 -5.24 21.26 -14.50
N GLY A 71 -4.18 20.91 -13.77
CA GLY A 71 -3.01 20.23 -14.32
C GLY A 71 -1.79 21.12 -14.58
N LYS A 72 -1.90 22.44 -14.38
CA LYS A 72 -0.80 23.40 -14.66
C LYS A 72 0.52 23.05 -13.99
N THR A 73 0.49 22.66 -12.72
CA THR A 73 1.70 22.26 -11.98
C THR A 73 2.34 21.03 -12.61
N ALA A 74 1.55 20.05 -13.04
CA ALA A 74 2.07 18.86 -13.71
C ALA A 74 2.69 19.19 -15.08
N GLU A 75 2.11 20.12 -15.84
CA GLU A 75 2.71 20.60 -17.09
C GLU A 75 4.03 21.33 -16.88
N MET A 76 4.14 22.14 -15.82
CA MET A 76 5.40 22.80 -15.46
C MET A 76 6.48 21.75 -15.16
N VAL A 77 6.14 20.76 -14.32
CA VAL A 77 7.03 19.64 -13.98
C VAL A 77 7.47 18.85 -15.23
N ALA A 78 6.57 18.67 -16.20
CA ALA A 78 6.88 17.94 -17.43
C ALA A 78 7.84 18.70 -18.35
N LYS A 79 7.78 20.04 -18.36
CA LYS A 79 8.55 20.89 -19.29
C LYS A 79 10.00 21.13 -18.86
N SER A 80 10.36 20.87 -17.61
CA SER A 80 11.69 21.18 -17.09
C SER A 80 12.25 20.07 -16.21
N SER A 81 13.50 19.69 -16.49
CA SER A 81 14.28 18.75 -15.70
C SER A 81 15.08 19.42 -14.57
N THR A 82 15.00 20.75 -14.42
CA THR A 82 15.85 21.55 -13.52
C THR A 82 15.07 22.48 -12.60
N LEU A 83 13.76 22.26 -12.43
CA LEU A 83 12.96 23.05 -11.48
C LEU A 83 13.47 22.87 -10.06
N ASP A 84 13.47 23.96 -9.31
CA ASP A 84 13.74 23.92 -7.88
C ASP A 84 12.45 24.06 -7.05
N SER A 85 12.58 24.00 -5.72
CA SER A 85 11.43 24.10 -4.81
C SER A 85 10.80 25.50 -4.77
N SER A 86 11.47 26.54 -5.27
CA SER A 86 10.93 27.90 -5.32
C SER A 86 10.04 28.13 -6.55
N ASP A 87 10.25 27.36 -7.61
CA ASP A 87 9.42 27.38 -8.83
C ASP A 87 8.08 26.67 -8.67
N LEU A 88 7.95 25.81 -7.66
CA LEU A 88 6.86 24.87 -7.50
C LEU A 88 6.19 24.97 -6.13
N PRO A 89 4.88 24.72 -6.04
CA PRO A 89 4.18 24.73 -4.76
C PRO A 89 4.69 23.62 -3.85
N SER A 90 4.89 23.95 -2.57
CA SER A 90 5.34 23.01 -1.55
C SER A 90 4.51 23.17 -0.28
N ARG A 91 3.78 22.12 0.09
CA ARG A 91 2.91 22.09 1.27
C ARG A 91 2.66 20.67 1.76
N ARG A 92 2.34 20.56 3.05
CA ARG A 92 1.69 19.37 3.61
C ARG A 92 0.19 19.60 3.61
N LEU A 93 -0.56 18.70 2.99
CA LEU A 93 -2.01 18.76 2.89
C LEU A 93 -2.64 17.80 3.88
N THR A 94 -3.79 18.18 4.43
CA THR A 94 -4.61 17.29 5.26
C THR A 94 -5.74 16.75 4.40
N MET A 95 -5.77 15.45 4.17
CA MET A 95 -6.75 14.76 3.32
C MET A 95 -7.30 13.52 4.02
N PHE A 96 -8.45 13.02 3.57
CA PHE A 96 -9.06 11.83 4.15
C PHE A 96 -8.25 10.57 3.80
N HIS A 97 -7.94 9.78 4.81
CA HIS A 97 -7.21 8.52 4.70
C HIS A 97 -8.16 7.35 4.95
N ARG A 98 -8.51 6.62 3.89
CA ARG A 98 -9.43 5.47 3.96
C ARG A 98 -9.01 4.42 4.99
N GLY A 99 -7.74 4.02 5.01
CA GLY A 99 -7.27 2.96 5.90
C GLY A 99 -7.46 3.24 7.40
N SER A 100 -7.33 4.50 7.82
CA SER A 100 -7.53 4.94 9.21
C SER A 100 -8.91 5.56 9.45
N GLN A 101 -9.71 5.75 8.41
CA GLN A 101 -11.01 6.43 8.44
C GLN A 101 -10.92 7.82 9.09
N SER A 102 -9.81 8.54 8.86
CA SER A 102 -9.52 9.82 9.50
C SER A 102 -8.81 10.77 8.53
N LEU A 103 -8.68 12.05 8.91
CA LEU A 103 -7.81 12.97 8.19
C LEU A 103 -6.35 12.70 8.54
N ASP A 104 -5.49 12.67 7.53
CA ASP A 104 -4.04 12.51 7.69
C ASP A 104 -3.28 13.39 6.67
N SER A 105 -1.99 13.53 6.90
CA SER A 105 -1.12 14.44 6.17
C SER A 105 -0.52 13.75 4.93
N VAL A 106 -0.57 14.41 3.77
CA VAL A 106 0.06 13.99 2.52
C VAL A 106 0.95 15.09 1.95
N SER A 107 2.05 14.72 1.29
CA SER A 107 2.98 15.70 0.74
C SER A 107 2.49 16.23 -0.62
N HIS A 108 2.72 17.50 -0.91
CA HIS A 108 2.53 18.08 -2.22
C HIS A 108 3.68 19.05 -2.50
N GLY A 109 4.62 18.65 -3.35
CA GLY A 109 5.86 19.41 -3.56
C GLY A 109 7.02 18.57 -4.08
N LEU A 110 8.14 19.23 -4.36
CA LEU A 110 9.35 18.59 -4.86
C LEU A 110 10.05 17.76 -3.77
N LYS A 111 10.44 16.53 -4.09
CA LYS A 111 11.25 15.65 -3.25
C LYS A 111 12.31 14.94 -4.09
N GLY A 112 13.54 15.44 -4.03
CA GLY A 112 14.61 14.98 -4.93
C GLY A 112 14.28 15.33 -6.38
N ALA A 113 14.33 14.34 -7.29
CA ALA A 113 14.05 14.52 -8.71
C ALA A 113 12.57 14.31 -9.10
N ALA A 114 11.66 14.24 -8.12
CA ALA A 114 10.23 14.00 -8.36
C ALA A 114 9.36 15.02 -7.65
N PHE A 115 8.31 15.48 -8.33
CA PHE A 115 7.21 16.20 -7.72
C PHE A 115 6.18 15.21 -7.19
N LEU A 116 5.75 15.42 -5.94
CA LEU A 116 4.75 14.58 -5.28
C LEU A 116 3.37 15.19 -5.46
N HIS A 117 2.50 14.46 -6.17
CA HIS A 117 1.07 14.76 -6.24
C HIS A 117 0.33 13.92 -5.19
N PRO A 118 -0.60 14.49 -4.40
CA PRO A 118 -1.42 13.70 -3.49
C PRO A 118 -2.22 12.65 -4.24
N ALA A 119 -2.32 11.48 -3.65
CA ALA A 119 -3.03 10.36 -4.22
C ALA A 119 -3.68 9.52 -3.14
N CYS A 120 -4.55 8.61 -3.55
CA CYS A 120 -4.99 7.50 -2.74
C CYS A 120 -4.92 6.18 -3.51
N ASP A 121 -4.86 5.11 -2.75
CA ASP A 121 -5.09 3.73 -3.19
C ASP A 121 -6.11 3.06 -2.25
N LEU A 122 -6.32 1.76 -2.41
CA LEU A 122 -7.25 0.99 -1.57
C LEU A 122 -6.77 0.90 -0.10
N GLY A 123 -5.48 1.07 0.15
CA GLY A 123 -4.86 1.10 1.48
C GLY A 123 -4.95 2.47 2.17
N GLY A 124 -4.99 3.57 1.43
CA GLY A 124 -5.16 4.91 1.99
C GLY A 124 -4.46 6.01 1.22
N LEU A 125 -3.92 7.00 1.95
CA LEU A 125 -3.22 8.13 1.33
C LEU A 125 -1.83 7.74 0.84
N THR A 126 -1.47 8.25 -0.32
CA THR A 126 -0.15 8.05 -0.91
C THR A 126 0.23 9.25 -1.77
N ASN A 127 1.31 9.12 -2.53
CA ASN A 127 1.74 10.11 -3.50
C ASN A 127 2.03 9.47 -4.86
N TYR A 128 1.50 10.08 -5.92
CA TYR A 128 2.05 9.89 -7.25
C TYR A 128 3.34 10.70 -7.38
N LYS A 129 4.38 10.09 -7.96
CA LYS A 129 5.69 10.70 -8.15
C LYS A 129 5.89 11.02 -9.63
N GLN A 130 5.69 12.27 -10.01
CA GLN A 130 6.01 12.73 -11.35
C GLN A 130 7.48 13.14 -11.40
N MET A 131 8.29 12.45 -12.21
CA MET A 131 9.69 12.82 -12.41
C MET A 131 9.79 14.16 -13.15
N LEU A 132 10.76 15.00 -12.77
CA LEU A 132 11.03 16.25 -13.50
C LEU A 132 11.36 15.95 -14.98
N GLY A 133 10.81 16.75 -15.90
CA GLY A 133 10.97 16.55 -17.33
C GLY A 133 10.17 15.37 -17.91
N LYS A 134 9.22 14.81 -17.15
CA LYS A 134 8.34 13.71 -17.58
C LYS A 134 6.88 14.08 -17.42
N GLU A 135 6.08 13.65 -18.39
CA GLU A 135 4.63 13.80 -18.35
C GLU A 135 4.01 12.99 -17.20
N ALA A 136 2.86 13.47 -16.71
CA ALA A 136 2.09 12.74 -15.72
C ALA A 136 1.32 11.58 -16.40
N GLU A 137 1.83 10.36 -16.22
CA GLU A 137 1.22 9.13 -16.74
C GLU A 137 -0.18 8.93 -16.17
N HIS A 138 -1.13 8.52 -17.02
CA HIS A 138 -2.47 8.15 -16.58
C HIS A 138 -3.12 7.13 -17.50
N GLN A 139 -4.20 6.54 -16.99
CA GLN A 139 -5.10 5.64 -17.68
C GLN A 139 -6.55 6.04 -17.41
N GLY A 140 -7.44 5.62 -18.29
CA GLY A 140 -8.86 5.97 -18.19
C GLY A 140 -9.15 7.44 -18.48
N GLU A 141 -10.39 7.84 -18.20
CA GLU A 141 -10.88 9.18 -18.46
C GLU A 141 -10.46 10.15 -17.36
N VAL A 142 -10.01 11.33 -17.79
CA VAL A 142 -9.64 12.42 -16.90
C VAL A 142 -10.90 13.09 -16.35
N LEU A 143 -11.01 13.18 -15.02
CA LEU A 143 -12.17 13.80 -14.37
C LEU A 143 -11.83 15.18 -13.83
N GLU A 144 -12.50 16.21 -14.32
CA GLU A 144 -12.43 17.56 -13.76
C GLU A 144 -13.47 17.74 -12.65
N VAL A 145 -13.02 18.23 -11.50
CA VAL A 145 -13.87 18.47 -10.34
C VAL A 145 -13.70 19.90 -9.86
N HIS A 146 -14.81 20.61 -9.76
CA HIS A 146 -14.87 21.99 -9.29
C HIS A 146 -15.69 22.08 -8.00
N LYS A 147 -15.62 23.23 -7.32
CA LYS A 147 -16.40 23.48 -6.09
C LYS A 147 -17.91 23.37 -6.30
N THR A 148 -18.38 23.58 -7.53
CA THR A 148 -19.80 23.50 -7.91
C THR A 148 -20.21 22.12 -8.40
N SER A 149 -19.28 21.17 -8.55
CA SER A 149 -19.57 19.81 -9.00
C SER A 149 -20.38 19.06 -7.94
N GLN A 150 -21.30 18.19 -8.38
CA GLN A 150 -22.00 17.27 -7.48
C GLN A 150 -21.05 16.14 -7.08
N LEU A 151 -20.44 16.25 -5.90
CA LEU A 151 -19.36 15.34 -5.47
C LEU A 151 -19.80 13.88 -5.33
N ALA A 152 -21.08 13.63 -5.08
CA ALA A 152 -21.61 12.27 -5.08
C ALA A 152 -21.54 11.64 -6.48
N ASP A 153 -21.85 12.39 -7.53
CA ASP A 153 -21.78 11.89 -8.90
C ASP A 153 -20.32 11.73 -9.36
N CYS A 154 -19.44 12.67 -8.96
CA CYS A 154 -18.00 12.51 -9.19
C CYS A 154 -17.45 11.25 -8.50
N ALA A 155 -17.84 10.97 -7.25
CA ALA A 155 -17.41 9.77 -6.54
C ALA A 155 -17.88 8.49 -7.24
N LYS A 156 -19.12 8.47 -7.76
CA LYS A 156 -19.64 7.34 -8.55
C LYS A 156 -18.85 7.10 -9.83
N LEU A 157 -18.53 8.16 -10.58
CA LEU A 157 -17.73 8.06 -11.79
C LEU A 157 -16.32 7.53 -11.49
N VAL A 158 -15.69 8.04 -10.42
CA VAL A 158 -14.40 7.54 -9.95
C VAL A 158 -14.50 6.07 -9.54
N PHE A 159 -15.52 5.69 -8.78
CA PHE A 159 -15.75 4.31 -8.34
C PHE A 159 -15.91 3.35 -9.53
N GLN A 160 -16.74 3.71 -10.51
CA GLN A 160 -16.98 2.93 -11.72
C GLN A 160 -15.71 2.75 -12.55
N GLN A 161 -14.97 3.83 -12.79
CA GLN A 161 -13.74 3.77 -13.56
C GLN A 161 -12.65 2.96 -12.82
N TRP A 162 -12.57 3.08 -11.49
CA TRP A 162 -11.66 2.27 -10.69
C TRP A 162 -12.01 0.79 -10.81
N ALA A 163 -13.29 0.43 -10.71
CA ALA A 163 -13.75 -0.95 -10.81
C ALA A 163 -13.44 -1.57 -12.18
N GLU A 164 -13.64 -0.79 -13.25
CA GLU A 164 -13.29 -1.17 -14.63
C GLU A 164 -11.77 -1.42 -14.78
N LEU A 165 -10.94 -0.47 -14.34
CA LEU A 165 -9.48 -0.61 -14.40
C LEU A 165 -8.95 -1.77 -13.54
N ALA A 166 -9.61 -2.04 -12.41
CA ALA A 166 -9.25 -3.14 -11.52
C ALA A 166 -9.74 -4.50 -12.02
N GLY A 167 -10.75 -4.51 -12.91
CA GLY A 167 -11.43 -5.72 -13.37
C GLY A 167 -12.17 -6.45 -12.26
N LYS A 168 -12.70 -5.71 -11.26
CA LYS A 168 -13.45 -6.30 -10.14
C LYS A 168 -14.38 -5.31 -9.45
N GLU A 169 -15.30 -5.85 -8.67
CA GLU A 169 -16.17 -5.07 -7.80
C GLU A 169 -15.46 -4.69 -6.49
N PHE A 170 -15.82 -3.51 -5.97
CA PHE A 170 -15.37 -3.04 -4.67
C PHE A 170 -16.54 -3.03 -3.67
N PRO A 171 -16.26 -3.09 -2.35
CA PRO A 171 -17.30 -2.91 -1.35
C PRO A 171 -18.04 -1.58 -1.52
N GLU A 172 -19.36 -1.56 -1.27
CA GLU A 172 -20.18 -0.35 -1.40
C GLU A 172 -19.66 0.82 -0.54
N SER A 173 -19.04 0.53 0.60
CA SER A 173 -18.42 1.55 1.46
C SER A 173 -17.30 2.33 0.78
N PHE A 174 -16.67 1.77 -0.26
CA PHE A 174 -15.59 2.43 -0.97
C PHE A 174 -16.05 3.67 -1.74
N GLU A 175 -17.28 3.70 -2.25
CA GLU A 175 -17.82 4.91 -2.89
C GLU A 175 -17.94 6.07 -1.87
N ALA A 176 -18.38 5.77 -0.65
CA ALA A 176 -18.46 6.76 0.42
C ALA A 176 -17.07 7.27 0.83
N ASP A 177 -16.07 6.38 0.92
CA ASP A 177 -14.68 6.74 1.16
C ASP A 177 -14.12 7.67 0.07
N LEU A 178 -14.41 7.38 -1.20
CA LEU A 178 -14.01 8.22 -2.34
C LEU A 178 -14.66 9.60 -2.26
N LYS A 179 -15.94 9.69 -1.90
CA LYS A 179 -16.60 10.98 -1.68
C LYS A 179 -15.92 11.78 -0.57
N ALA A 180 -15.59 11.16 0.57
CA ALA A 180 -14.88 11.83 1.65
C ALA A 180 -13.48 12.30 1.22
N TRP A 181 -12.77 11.49 0.44
CA TRP A 181 -11.49 11.86 -0.15
C TRP A 181 -11.61 13.06 -1.09
N LEU A 182 -12.58 13.06 -2.01
CA LEU A 182 -12.82 14.17 -2.95
C LEU A 182 -13.15 15.49 -2.24
N VAL A 183 -14.00 15.43 -1.20
CA VAL A 183 -14.30 16.60 -0.36
C VAL A 183 -13.01 17.17 0.22
N SER A 184 -12.18 16.31 0.83
CA SER A 184 -10.92 16.75 1.44
C SER A 184 -9.92 17.30 0.41
N ALA A 185 -9.87 16.73 -0.80
CA ALA A 185 -9.03 17.21 -1.89
C ALA A 185 -9.43 18.64 -2.31
N LEU A 186 -10.72 18.89 -2.56
CA LEU A 186 -11.20 20.22 -2.93
C LEU A 186 -10.96 21.26 -1.82
N MET A 187 -11.11 20.87 -0.56
CA MET A 187 -10.79 21.73 0.59
C MET A 187 -9.30 22.06 0.65
N ALA A 188 -8.42 21.08 0.39
CA ALA A 188 -6.98 21.24 0.42
C ALA A 188 -6.44 22.17 -0.69
N PHE A 189 -6.99 22.05 -1.90
CA PHE A 189 -6.52 22.83 -3.05
C PHE A 189 -7.25 24.17 -3.23
N GLN A 190 -8.49 24.29 -2.75
CA GLN A 190 -9.36 25.48 -2.87
C GLN A 190 -9.58 25.97 -4.31
N THR A 191 -9.21 25.19 -5.33
CA THR A 191 -9.40 25.45 -6.76
C THR A 191 -10.13 24.27 -7.41
N GLY A 192 -10.38 24.36 -8.71
CA GLY A 192 -10.64 23.15 -9.50
C GLY A 192 -9.46 22.19 -9.44
N ILE A 193 -9.76 20.91 -9.47
CA ILE A 193 -8.80 19.81 -9.49
C ILE A 193 -9.07 18.91 -10.70
N GLN A 194 -8.04 18.21 -11.13
CA GLN A 194 -8.14 17.16 -12.13
C GLN A 194 -7.72 15.84 -11.49
N LEU A 195 -8.54 14.80 -11.67
CA LEU A 195 -8.27 13.46 -11.18
C LEU A 195 -7.80 12.59 -12.32
N ARG A 196 -6.80 11.76 -12.03
CA ARG A 196 -6.23 10.81 -12.98
C ARG A 196 -5.92 9.50 -12.28
N PHE A 197 -6.14 8.39 -12.98
CA PHE A 197 -5.72 7.07 -12.52
C PHE A 197 -4.35 6.73 -13.06
N LEU A 198 -3.56 6.02 -12.26
CA LEU A 198 -2.36 5.33 -12.72
C LEU A 198 -2.44 3.87 -12.27
N VAL A 199 -2.37 2.96 -13.24
CA VAL A 199 -2.20 1.52 -12.97
C VAL A 199 -0.70 1.24 -12.96
N LEU A 200 -0.18 0.85 -11.81
CA LEU A 200 1.23 0.51 -11.66
C LEU A 200 1.52 -0.87 -12.28
N PRO A 201 2.77 -1.12 -12.72
CA PRO A 201 3.17 -2.43 -13.20
C PRO A 201 2.85 -3.53 -12.19
N ASN A 202 2.38 -4.66 -12.72
CA ASN A 202 2.12 -5.85 -11.92
C ASN A 202 3.39 -6.31 -11.20
N GLU A 203 3.26 -6.60 -9.91
CA GLU A 203 4.37 -7.13 -9.12
C GLU A 203 4.12 -8.60 -8.76
N HIS A 204 5.06 -9.47 -9.10
CA HIS A 204 5.03 -10.85 -8.64
C HIS A 204 5.29 -10.92 -7.13
N ARG A 205 4.46 -11.67 -6.41
CA ARG A 205 4.53 -11.80 -4.96
C ARG A 205 4.33 -13.24 -4.51
N ILE A 206 5.21 -13.71 -3.63
CA ILE A 206 4.92 -14.86 -2.77
C ILE A 206 4.26 -14.31 -1.51
N VAL A 207 3.15 -14.89 -1.06
CA VAL A 207 2.49 -14.50 0.19
C VAL A 207 2.51 -15.67 1.16
N ALA A 208 3.19 -15.50 2.29
CA ALA A 208 3.30 -16.49 3.35
C ALA A 208 2.56 -16.03 4.61
N THR A 209 2.13 -16.97 5.46
CA THR A 209 1.57 -16.63 6.77
C THR A 209 2.66 -16.14 7.72
N ALA A 210 2.30 -15.38 8.75
CA ALA A 210 3.24 -15.00 9.79
C ALA A 210 3.87 -16.21 10.49
N GLU A 211 3.11 -17.29 10.64
CA GLU A 211 3.57 -18.54 11.23
C GLU A 211 4.64 -19.23 10.38
N ASP A 212 4.45 -19.32 9.06
CA ASP A 212 5.45 -19.90 8.15
C ASP A 212 6.77 -19.13 8.22
N VAL A 213 6.70 -17.80 8.17
CA VAL A 213 7.88 -16.93 8.24
C VAL A 213 8.59 -17.09 9.59
N ARG A 214 7.84 -17.17 10.69
CA ARG A 214 8.39 -17.42 12.03
C ARG A 214 9.03 -18.81 12.13
N ALA A 215 8.42 -19.83 11.53
CA ALA A 215 8.98 -21.18 11.51
C ALA A 215 10.30 -21.27 10.73
N ARG A 216 10.51 -20.40 9.73
CA ARG A 216 11.75 -20.34 8.95
C ARG A 216 12.84 -19.46 9.55
N THR A 217 12.47 -18.32 10.13
CA THR A 217 13.42 -17.28 10.56
C THR A 217 13.51 -17.11 12.08
N GLY A 218 12.69 -17.87 12.83
CA GLY A 218 12.55 -17.79 14.28
C GLY A 218 11.72 -16.59 14.77
N LYS A 219 11.39 -15.63 13.90
CA LYS A 219 10.76 -14.36 14.29
C LYS A 219 9.82 -13.83 13.19
N TYR A 220 8.95 -12.90 13.57
CA TYR A 220 8.15 -12.15 12.60
C TYR A 220 8.07 -10.70 13.04
N PHE A 221 8.42 -9.76 12.16
CA PHE A 221 8.36 -8.34 12.47
C PHE A 221 7.31 -7.63 11.63
N THR A 222 6.52 -6.74 12.26
CA THR A 222 5.63 -5.80 11.59
C THR A 222 6.29 -4.42 11.53
N ARG A 223 6.06 -3.70 10.44
CA ARG A 223 6.54 -2.32 10.30
C ARG A 223 5.76 -1.38 11.19
N CYS A 224 6.48 -0.51 11.89
CA CYS A 224 5.93 0.62 12.62
C CYS A 224 5.91 1.84 11.67
N PHE A 225 4.74 2.45 11.50
CA PHE A 225 4.56 3.62 10.61
C PHE A 225 4.51 4.95 11.37
N SER A 226 4.31 4.91 12.69
CA SER A 226 4.23 6.06 13.59
C SER A 226 5.43 6.22 14.53
N GLY A 227 6.43 5.32 14.44
CA GLY A 227 7.58 5.27 15.34
C GLY A 227 8.73 6.21 14.93
N SER A 228 9.65 6.44 15.87
CA SER A 228 10.94 7.08 15.59
C SER A 228 11.82 6.21 14.69
N ALA A 229 12.95 6.73 14.19
CA ALA A 229 13.85 5.96 13.32
C ALA A 229 14.43 4.69 14.01
N ASP A 230 14.49 4.70 15.33
CA ASP A 230 14.94 3.59 16.17
C ASP A 230 13.82 2.55 16.41
N GLU A 231 12.58 2.89 16.08
CA GLU A 231 11.39 2.04 16.20
C GLU A 231 10.84 1.70 14.82
N PHE A 232 11.66 0.96 14.05
CA PHE A 232 11.36 0.70 12.65
C PHE A 232 10.37 -0.45 12.46
N ALA A 233 10.49 -1.47 13.31
CA ALA A 233 9.63 -2.64 13.32
C ALA A 233 9.54 -3.24 14.73
N GLU A 234 8.44 -3.96 14.99
CA GLU A 234 8.19 -4.64 16.27
C GLU A 234 7.92 -6.13 16.04
N GLU A 235 8.33 -6.95 17.01
CA GLU A 235 8.09 -8.39 16.96
C GLU A 235 6.61 -8.69 17.16
N TYR A 236 6.03 -9.45 16.23
CA TYR A 236 4.62 -9.78 16.20
C TYR A 236 4.40 -11.27 16.42
N CYS A 237 3.65 -11.57 17.48
CA CYS A 237 3.36 -12.94 17.92
C CYS A 237 2.00 -13.49 17.44
N GLY A 238 1.18 -12.69 16.76
CA GLY A 238 -0.11 -13.13 16.23
C GLY A 238 -0.01 -13.98 14.96
N SER A 239 -1.16 -14.30 14.39
CA SER A 239 -1.36 -15.19 13.22
C SER A 239 -2.16 -14.56 12.09
N GLU A 240 -2.67 -13.36 12.27
CA GLU A 240 -3.71 -12.72 11.44
C GLU A 240 -3.10 -11.94 10.25
N LEU A 241 -1.76 -11.90 10.20
CA LEU A 241 -1.00 -11.18 9.19
C LEU A 241 -0.28 -12.13 8.25
N PHE A 242 -0.01 -11.60 7.07
CA PHE A 242 0.73 -12.24 5.99
C PHE A 242 1.92 -11.39 5.59
N CYS A 243 2.92 -12.05 5.02
CA CYS A 243 4.09 -11.41 4.45
C CYS A 243 4.06 -11.52 2.94
N GLY A 244 3.94 -10.37 2.25
CA GLY A 244 4.07 -10.30 0.79
C GLY A 244 5.53 -10.09 0.40
N ILE A 245 6.08 -11.04 -0.33
CA ILE A 245 7.52 -11.18 -0.59
C ILE A 245 7.77 -10.97 -2.08
N SER A 246 8.61 -9.99 -2.40
CA SER A 246 9.15 -9.80 -3.75
C SER A 246 10.63 -10.14 -3.79
N ILE A 247 11.24 -10.05 -4.97
CA ILE A 247 12.69 -10.23 -5.13
C ILE A 247 13.54 -9.18 -4.41
N LYS A 248 12.97 -8.01 -4.06
CA LYS A 248 13.75 -6.87 -3.52
C LYS A 248 13.37 -6.43 -2.11
N TYR A 249 12.16 -6.76 -1.67
CA TYR A 249 11.60 -6.28 -0.41
C TYR A 249 10.38 -7.09 0.00
N ILE A 250 9.99 -6.98 1.26
CA ILE A 250 8.79 -7.60 1.81
C ILE A 250 7.74 -6.58 2.28
N THR A 251 6.53 -7.05 2.55
CA THR A 251 5.43 -6.28 3.16
C THR A 251 4.80 -7.15 4.24
N PRO A 252 5.21 -7.00 5.52
CA PRO A 252 4.85 -7.95 6.57
C PRO A 252 3.53 -7.62 7.29
N ASN A 253 2.90 -6.48 6.99
CA ASN A 253 1.64 -6.05 7.63
C ASN A 253 0.41 -6.35 6.75
N LEU A 254 0.47 -7.34 5.85
CA LEU A 254 -0.69 -7.65 5.01
C LEU A 254 -1.76 -8.37 5.82
N ASN A 255 -3.01 -8.04 5.59
CA ASN A 255 -4.16 -8.77 6.12
C ASN A 255 -5.10 -9.22 4.98
N ASN A 256 -6.18 -9.91 5.33
CA ASN A 256 -7.17 -10.40 4.36
C ASN A 256 -7.72 -9.30 3.44
N HIS A 257 -7.95 -8.09 3.97
CA HIS A 257 -8.44 -6.96 3.19
C HIS A 257 -7.42 -6.51 2.14
N ASN A 258 -6.13 -6.49 2.47
CA ASN A 258 -5.10 -6.18 1.48
C ASN A 258 -5.07 -7.23 0.36
N LEU A 259 -5.13 -8.52 0.70
CA LEU A 259 -5.09 -9.61 -0.28
C LEU A 259 -6.29 -9.54 -1.25
N SER A 260 -7.51 -9.41 -0.72
CA SER A 260 -8.72 -9.29 -1.55
C SER A 260 -8.74 -8.05 -2.42
N ASN A 261 -8.05 -6.97 -2.02
CA ASN A 261 -8.10 -5.67 -2.71
C ASN A 261 -6.95 -5.43 -3.68
N GLU A 262 -5.76 -5.94 -3.45
CA GLU A 262 -4.59 -5.62 -4.28
C GLU A 262 -3.98 -6.84 -4.97
N TYR A 263 -4.45 -8.06 -4.68
CA TYR A 263 -3.84 -9.27 -5.21
C TYR A 263 -4.82 -10.07 -6.07
N ALA A 264 -4.26 -10.80 -7.03
CA ALA A 264 -4.97 -11.76 -7.85
C ALA A 264 -4.11 -13.01 -8.02
N VAL A 265 -4.78 -14.13 -8.28
CA VAL A 265 -4.11 -15.39 -8.65
C VAL A 265 -3.65 -15.32 -10.11
N TYR A 266 -2.59 -16.06 -10.45
CA TYR A 266 -2.24 -16.28 -11.85
C TYR A 266 -3.34 -17.08 -12.55
N ALA A 267 -3.53 -16.85 -13.86
CA ALA A 267 -4.32 -17.78 -14.66
C ALA A 267 -3.64 -19.16 -14.67
N ALA A 268 -4.41 -20.23 -14.86
CA ALA A 268 -3.82 -21.54 -15.10
C ALA A 268 -2.85 -21.43 -16.29
N CYS A 269 -1.58 -21.81 -16.11
CA CYS A 269 -0.71 -22.06 -17.24
C CYS A 269 -1.32 -23.26 -17.98
N GLU A 270 -1.81 -23.05 -19.21
CA GLU A 270 -2.13 -24.19 -20.06
C GLU A 270 -0.85 -25.02 -20.21
N PRO A 271 -0.91 -26.35 -20.04
CA PRO A 271 0.22 -27.18 -20.36
C PRO A 271 0.52 -26.97 -21.85
N SER A 272 1.72 -26.49 -22.16
CA SER A 272 2.24 -26.57 -23.52
C SER A 272 2.15 -28.03 -23.94
N GLU A 273 1.41 -28.32 -25.01
CA GLU A 273 1.40 -29.66 -25.60
C GLU A 273 2.85 -30.11 -25.79
N PRO A 274 3.18 -31.37 -25.47
CA PRO A 274 4.51 -31.88 -25.78
C PRO A 274 4.69 -31.74 -27.29
N ASP A 275 5.76 -31.05 -27.70
CA ASP A 275 6.22 -31.07 -29.09
C ASP A 275 6.32 -32.54 -29.49
N ASP A 276 5.41 -32.96 -30.39
CA ASP A 276 5.45 -34.26 -31.03
C ASP A 276 6.81 -34.41 -31.70
N ILE A 277 7.71 -35.13 -31.02
CA ILE A 277 8.92 -35.66 -31.63
C ILE A 277 8.46 -36.73 -32.61
N ARG A 278 8.57 -36.38 -33.89
CA ARG A 278 8.38 -37.22 -35.09
C ARG A 278 8.84 -38.66 -34.95
#